data_AF-A0A3D2J1I1-F1
#
_entry.id   AF-A0A3D2J1I1-F1
#
_cell.length_a   1.000
_cell.length_b   1.000
_cell.length_c   1.000
_cell.angle_alpha   90.00
_cell.angle_beta   90.00
_cell.angle_gamma   90.00
#
_symmetry.space_group_name_H-M   'P 1'
#
loop_
_entity.id
_entity.type
_entity.pdbx_description
1 polymer ?
#
loop_
_entity_poly.entity_id
_entity_poly.type
_entity_poly.pdbx_seq_one_letter_code
_entity_poly.pdbx_strand_id
1 'polypeptide(L)'
;MTIEVYIKTVVLPGGKIEVSDPALVSVVGQEATIVVTVEEQKPVEQRSVIDILQSFQGHQVFKSAEEVDAYFREERDAWDR
;
A
#
# COMPACT_ATOMS: atom_id res chain seq x y z
N MET A 1 37.73 2.13 10.91
CA MET A 1 36.99 2.08 9.64
C MET A 1 35.54 2.34 9.99
N THR A 2 34.89 3.32 9.38
CA THR A 2 33.52 3.72 9.73
C THR A 2 32.59 3.28 8.61
N ILE A 3 31.50 2.60 8.95
CA ILE A 3 30.44 2.28 8.01
C ILE A 3 29.18 3.00 8.46
N GLU A 4 28.49 3.64 7.52
CA GLU A 4 27.18 4.26 7.76
C GLU A 4 26.13 3.44 7.02
N VAL A 5 25.04 3.13 7.71
CA VAL A 5 23.96 2.30 7.19
C VAL A 5 22.65 3.03 7.41
N TYR A 6 21.93 3.32 6.33
CA TYR A 6 20.64 4.03 6.35
C TYR A 6 19.52 3.03 6.09
N ILE A 7 18.70 2.75 7.10
CA ILE A 7 17.62 1.76 7.02
C ILE A 7 16.30 2.41 7.42
N LYS A 8 15.30 2.30 6.53
CA LYS A 8 13.92 2.63 6.85
C LYS A 8 13.24 1.40 7.44
N THR A 9 12.79 1.52 8.68
CA THR A 9 12.11 0.43 9.40
C THR A 9 10.98 1.00 10.26
N VAL A 10 10.18 0.11 10.83
CA VAL A 10 9.07 0.45 11.72
C VAL A 10 9.47 0.21 13.17
N VAL A 11 8.98 1.08 14.07
CA VAL A 11 9.12 0.86 15.51
C VAL A 11 8.12 -0.21 15.94
N LEU A 12 8.65 -1.32 16.46
CA LEU A 12 7.87 -2.44 16.95
C LEU A 12 7.27 -2.14 18.34
N PRO A 13 6.27 -2.92 18.79
CA PRO A 13 5.73 -2.80 20.13
C PRO A 13 6.81 -2.81 21.21
N GLY A 14 6.62 -1.99 22.25
CA GLY A 14 7.62 -1.80 23.30
C GLY A 14 8.78 -0.87 22.91
N GLY A 15 8.67 -0.14 21.80
CA GLY A 15 9.70 0.82 21.37
C GLY A 15 10.95 0.16 20.81
N LYS A 16 10.82 -1.09 20.33
CA LYS A 16 11.94 -1.88 19.81
C LYS A 16 12.17 -1.56 18.32
N ILE A 17 13.43 -1.47 17.93
CA ILE A 17 13.84 -1.41 16.51
C ILE A 17 14.77 -2.60 16.26
N GLU A 18 14.51 -3.35 15.19
CA GLU A 18 15.38 -4.41 14.72
C GLU A 18 16.05 -3.98 13.42
N VAL A 19 17.37 -4.09 13.38
CA VAL A 19 18.20 -3.70 12.23
C VAL A 19 18.99 -4.92 11.78
N SER A 20 18.81 -5.30 10.53
CA SER A 20 19.58 -6.37 9.88
C SER A 20 20.05 -5.87 8.53
N ASP A 21 21.36 -5.85 8.33
CA ASP A 21 21.97 -5.39 7.08
C ASP A 21 23.27 -6.17 6.82
N PRO A 22 23.50 -6.65 5.58
CA PRO A 22 24.74 -7.34 5.22
C PRO A 22 26.02 -6.56 5.54
N ALA A 23 26.00 -5.22 5.50
CA ALA A 23 27.15 -4.40 5.84
C ALA A 23 27.59 -4.59 7.30
N LEU A 24 26.65 -4.91 8.20
CA LEU A 24 26.93 -5.14 9.63
C LEU A 24 27.64 -6.47 9.88
N VAL A 25 27.49 -7.45 8.98
CA VAL A 25 28.19 -8.75 9.08
C VAL A 25 29.70 -8.56 9.02
N SER A 26 30.18 -7.52 8.34
CA SER A 26 31.61 -7.23 8.19
C SER A 26 32.26 -6.59 9.42
N VAL A 27 31.45 -6.12 10.39
CA VAL A 27 31.91 -5.35 11.56
C VAL A 27 31.46 -5.96 12.90
N VAL A 28 31.20 -7.27 12.92
CA VAL A 28 30.80 -8.00 14.14
C VAL A 28 31.77 -7.75 15.29
N GLY A 29 31.23 -7.41 16.47
CA GLY A 29 31.99 -7.14 17.70
C GLY A 29 32.48 -5.71 17.87
N GLN A 30 32.24 -4.82 16.91
CA GLN A 30 32.55 -3.39 17.04
C GLN A 30 31.41 -2.64 17.72
N GLU A 31 31.75 -1.55 18.43
CA GLU A 31 30.76 -0.63 18.99
C GLU A 31 30.07 0.15 17.87
N ALA A 32 28.75 0.28 17.96
CA ALA A 32 27.94 0.99 16.98
C ALA A 32 27.11 2.08 17.67
N THR A 33 27.04 3.25 17.04
CA THR A 33 26.13 4.34 17.44
C THR A 33 24.91 4.30 16.54
N ILE A 34 23.70 4.33 17.13
CA ILE A 34 22.44 4.34 16.38
C ILE A 34 21.82 5.74 16.48
N VAL A 35 21.52 6.34 15.32
CA VAL A 35 20.74 7.58 15.22
C VAL A 35 19.38 7.23 14.60
N VAL A 36 18.30 7.55 15.31
CA VAL A 36 16.94 7.21 14.88
C VAL A 36 16.18 8.48 14.54
N THR A 37 15.66 8.55 13.31
CA THR A 37 14.72 9.59 12.89
C THR A 37 13.33 8.96 12.74
N VAL A 38 12.37 9.44 13.52
CA VAL A 38 10.97 9.01 13.42
C VAL A 38 10.22 10.05 12.60
N GLU A 39 9.77 9.66 11.41
CA GLU A 39 8.88 10.47 10.59
C GLU A 39 7.45 10.28 11.10
N GLU A 40 6.70 11.38 11.28
CA GLU A 40 5.25 11.27 11.41
C GLU A 40 4.72 10.61 10.13
N GLN A 41 4.08 9.45 10.27
CA GLN A 41 3.26 8.95 9.18
C GLN A 41 2.17 9.99 8.99
N LYS A 42 2.22 10.70 7.85
CA LYS A 42 1.05 11.46 7.41
C LYS A 42 -0.12 10.49 7.51
N PRO A 43 -1.21 10.85 8.21
CA PRO A 43 -2.39 10.00 8.23
C PRO A 43 -2.67 9.64 6.78
N VAL A 44 -2.68 8.34 6.48
CA VAL A 44 -3.08 7.88 5.15
C VAL A 44 -4.44 8.52 4.94
N GLU A 45 -4.53 9.43 3.97
CA GLU A 45 -5.78 10.11 3.67
C GLU A 45 -6.83 9.01 3.54
N GLN A 46 -7.78 8.99 4.49
CA GLN A 46 -8.92 8.10 4.41
C GLN A 46 -9.75 8.63 3.26
N ARG A 47 -9.46 8.13 2.06
CA ARG A 47 -10.23 8.47 0.87
C ARG A 47 -11.60 7.83 1.03
N SER A 48 -12.64 8.60 0.77
CA SER A 48 -13.99 8.04 0.68
C SER A 48 -13.98 6.95 -0.39
N VAL A 49 -14.69 5.85 -0.14
CA VAL A 49 -14.90 4.81 -1.15
C VAL A 49 -15.48 5.42 -2.42
N ILE A 50 -16.32 6.46 -2.29
CA ILE A 50 -16.87 7.19 -3.43
C ILE A 50 -15.77 7.90 -4.23
N ASP A 51 -14.83 8.57 -3.57
CA ASP A 51 -13.72 9.27 -4.25
C ASP A 51 -12.81 8.29 -4.99
N ILE A 52 -12.59 7.10 -4.40
CA ILE A 52 -11.84 6.02 -5.03
C ILE A 52 -12.56 5.56 -6.30
N LEU A 53 -13.85 5.27 -6.23
CA LEU A 53 -14.65 4.84 -7.38
C LEU A 53 -14.71 5.91 -8.48
N GLN A 54 -14.81 7.19 -8.12
CA GLN A 54 -14.79 8.32 -9.06
C GLN A 54 -13.41 8.55 -9.71
N SER A 55 -12.32 8.17 -9.02
CA SER A 55 -10.97 8.31 -9.57
C SER A 55 -10.67 7.36 -10.74
N PHE A 56 -11.43 6.27 -10.88
CA PHE A 56 -11.32 5.34 -12.01
C PHE A 56 -12.07 5.85 -13.24
N GLN A 57 -11.46 6.77 -13.99
CA GLN A 57 -11.97 7.12 -15.32
C GLN A 57 -11.73 5.96 -16.31
N GLY A 58 -12.77 5.51 -17.01
CA GLY A 58 -12.65 4.58 -18.14
C GLY A 58 -12.71 3.07 -17.84
N HIS A 59 -13.00 2.65 -16.60
CA HIS A 59 -13.01 1.22 -16.22
C HIS A 59 -14.41 0.63 -15.98
N GLN A 60 -15.46 1.45 -16.16
CA GLN A 60 -16.84 0.99 -16.00
C GLN A 60 -17.35 0.43 -17.33
N VAL A 61 -17.64 -0.88 -17.35
CA VAL A 61 -18.23 -1.58 -18.51
C VAL A 61 -19.62 -1.03 -18.83
N PHE A 62 -20.38 -0.66 -17.80
CA PHE A 62 -21.69 -0.02 -17.91
C PHE A 62 -21.66 1.32 -17.20
N LYS A 63 -22.22 2.35 -17.84
CA LYS A 63 -22.22 3.74 -17.35
C LYS A 63 -23.42 4.05 -16.46
N SER A 64 -24.44 3.19 -16.48
CA SER A 64 -25.64 3.34 -15.66
C SER A 64 -26.29 2.00 -15.31
N ALA A 65 -27.18 2.02 -14.32
CA ALA A 65 -27.95 0.83 -13.94
C ALA A 65 -28.91 0.40 -15.05
N GLU A 66 -29.44 1.36 -15.82
CA GLU A 66 -30.33 1.09 -16.95
C GLU A 66 -29.62 0.32 -18.07
N GLU A 67 -28.34 0.61 -18.32
CA GLU A 67 -27.53 -0.15 -19.28
C GLU A 67 -27.33 -1.60 -18.81
N VAL A 68 -27.12 -1.81 -17.50
CA VAL A 68 -27.01 -3.14 -16.90
C VAL A 68 -28.34 -3.91 -17.06
N ASP A 69 -29.46 -3.26 -16.76
CA ASP A 69 -30.80 -3.86 -16.86
C ASP A 69 -31.20 -4.17 -18.31
N ALA A 70 -30.75 -3.36 -19.27
CA ALA A 70 -30.94 -3.63 -20.69
C ALA A 70 -30.13 -4.87 -21.10
N TYR A 71 -28.85 -4.94 -20.73
CA TYR A 71 -27.96 -6.07 -21.03
C TYR A 71 -28.53 -7.39 -20.48
N PHE A 72 -28.97 -7.43 -19.22
CA PHE A 72 -29.55 -8.65 -18.65
C PHE A 72 -30.84 -9.11 -19.33
N ARG A 73 -31.67 -8.18 -19.82
CA ARG A 73 -32.88 -8.53 -20.57
C ARG A 73 -32.53 -9.14 -21.92
N GLU A 74 -31.61 -8.53 -22.65
CA GLU A 74 -31.15 -9.05 -23.94
C GLU A 74 -30.55 -10.45 -23.82
N GLU A 75 -29.70 -10.68 -22.81
CA GLU A 75 -29.11 -12.01 -22.55
C GLU A 75 -30.19 -13.06 -22.28
N ARG A 76 -31.19 -12.73 -21.44
CA ARG A 76 -32.28 -13.66 -21.13
C ARG A 76 -33.13 -13.98 -22.36
N ASP A 77 -33.52 -12.97 -23.12
CA ASP A 77 -34.35 -13.13 -24.30
C ASP A 77 -33.63 -13.94 -25.41
N ALA A 78 -32.29 -13.90 -25.44
CA ALA A 78 -31.48 -14.71 -26.34
C ALA A 78 -31.45 -16.20 -25.98
N TRP A 79 -31.68 -16.56 -24.71
CA TRP A 79 -31.70 -17.94 -24.24
C TRP A 79 -33.08 -18.61 -24.35
N ASP A 80 -34.14 -17.80 -24.37
CA ASP A 80 -35.52 -18.26 -24.56
C ASP A 80 -35.89 -18.47 -26.05
N ARG A 81 -34.93 -18.30 -26.97
CA ARG A 81 -35.10 -18.46 -28.43
C ARG A 81 -34.47 -19.76 -28.93
#